data_AF-A0AA90ZN00-F1
#
_entry.id   AF-A0AA90ZN00-F1
#
_cell.length_a   1.000
_cell.length_b   1.000
_cell.length_c   1.000
_cell.angle_alpha   90.00
_cell.angle_beta   90.00
_cell.angle_gamma   90.00
#
_symmetry.space_group_name_H-M   'P 1'
#
loop_
_entity.id
_entity.type
_entity.pdbx_description
1 polymer ?
#
loop_
_entity_poly.entity_id
_entity_poly.type
_entity_poly.pdbx_seq_one_letter_code
_entity_poly.pdbx_strand_id
1 'polypeptide(L)'
;MNYICVWGILASITGIAIMFSVIKHKKSVSAIKNGTYLIFSILMICLGITTILFKRYDSICAIFFGITFLNITYKDRRNFPPSFTINYINYLQGYVVGFMSIMYALFRIFE
;
A
#
# COMPACT_ATOMS: atom_id res chain seq x y z
N MET A 1 4.81 -10.23 24.37
CA MET A 1 4.15 -10.46 23.07
C MET A 1 5.16 -10.22 21.96
N ASN A 2 5.43 -11.22 21.13
CA ASN A 2 6.35 -11.09 20.01
C ASN A 2 5.67 -10.23 18.93
N TYR A 3 5.89 -8.91 18.97
CA TYR A 3 5.32 -7.97 18.00
C TYR A 3 5.99 -8.17 16.65
N ILE A 4 5.48 -9.14 15.88
CA ILE A 4 5.80 -9.25 14.47
C ILE A 4 5.25 -7.97 13.83
N CYS A 5 6.15 -7.13 13.31
CA CYS A 5 5.81 -5.87 12.63
C CYS A 5 5.28 -6.17 11.21
N VAL A 6 4.17 -6.92 11.13
CA VAL A 6 3.58 -7.43 9.89
C VAL A 6 3.31 -6.27 8.93
N TRP A 7 2.81 -5.15 9.44
CA TRP A 7 2.50 -3.98 8.62
C TRP A 7 3.76 -3.25 8.16
N GLY A 8 4.81 -3.21 8.97
CA GLY A 8 6.12 -2.72 8.55
C GLY A 8 6.70 -3.52 7.38
N ILE A 9 6.65 -4.85 7.45
CA ILE A 9 7.13 -5.74 6.39
C ILE A 9 6.30 -5.57 5.11
N LEU A 10 4.97 -5.59 5.23
CA LEU A 10 4.05 -5.40 4.10
C LEU A 10 4.24 -4.03 3.45
N ALA A 11 4.45 -2.97 4.24
CA ALA A 11 4.72 -1.63 3.72
C ALA A 11 6.03 -1.58 2.94
N SER A 12 7.10 -2.19 3.43
CA SER A 12 8.38 -2.27 2.71
C SER A 12 8.25 -3.04 1.39
N ILE A 13 7.60 -4.21 1.39
CA ILE A 13 7.39 -5.00 0.16
C ILE A 13 6.58 -4.20 -0.87
N THR A 14 5.52 -3.54 -0.42
CA THR A 14 4.67 -2.70 -1.29
C THR A 14 5.44 -1.52 -1.86
N GLY A 15 6.27 -0.86 -1.04
CA GLY A 15 7.16 0.21 -1.48
C GLY A 15 8.12 -0.26 -2.58
N ILE A 16 8.74 -1.43 -2.41
CA ILE A 16 9.64 -2.03 -3.41
C ILE A 16 8.90 -2.36 -4.71
N ALA A 17 7.69 -2.93 -4.62
CA ALA A 17 6.87 -3.26 -5.78
C ALA A 17 6.50 -2.01 -6.60
N ILE A 18 6.18 -0.91 -5.94
CA ILE A 18 5.89 0.38 -6.59
C ILE A 18 7.17 0.94 -7.24
N MET A 19 8.30 0.88 -6.55
CA MET A 19 9.59 1.30 -7.09
C MET A 19 9.89 0.58 -8.40
N PHE A 20 9.77 -0.74 -8.40
CA PHE A 20 10.01 -1.57 -9.58
C PHE A 20 9.02 -1.25 -10.71
N SER A 21 7.73 -1.08 -10.38
CA SER A 21 6.70 -0.71 -11.35
C SER A 21 7.00 0.64 -12.01
N VAL A 22 7.45 1.63 -11.24
CA VAL A 22 7.80 2.96 -11.75
C VAL A 22 9.04 2.91 -12.67
N ILE A 23 10.06 2.13 -12.30
CA ILE A 23 11.27 1.95 -13.12
C ILE A 23 10.91 1.25 -14.44
N LYS A 24 10.10 0.20 -14.39
CA LYS A 24 9.71 -0.60 -15.56
C LYS A 24 8.77 0.16 -16.51
N HIS A 25 7.85 0.97 -16.00
CA HIS A 25 6.85 1.70 -16.79
C HIS A 25 7.22 3.17 -17.10
N LYS A 26 8.52 3.52 -17.03
CA LYS A 26 9.06 4.89 -17.20
C LYS A 26 8.60 5.64 -18.46
N LYS A 27 8.08 4.94 -19.49
CA LYS A 27 7.71 5.51 -20.80
C LYS A 27 6.26 6.00 -20.93
N SER A 28 5.33 5.67 -20.01
CA SER A 28 3.88 5.91 -20.22
C SER A 28 3.21 6.99 -19.35
N VAL A 29 3.92 7.61 -18.41
CA VAL A 29 3.34 8.57 -17.45
C VAL A 29 4.19 9.84 -17.37
N SER A 30 3.56 11.02 -17.24
CA SER A 30 4.23 12.31 -17.02
C SER A 30 5.32 12.20 -15.95
N ALA A 31 6.50 12.76 -16.24
CA ALA A 31 7.69 12.70 -15.39
C ALA A 31 7.42 13.13 -13.94
N ILE A 32 6.51 14.08 -13.73
CA ILE A 32 6.12 14.59 -12.42
C ILE A 32 5.41 13.50 -11.60
N LYS A 33 4.46 12.77 -12.20
CA LYS A 33 3.76 11.67 -11.51
C LYS A 33 4.73 10.53 -11.19
N ASN A 34 5.66 10.23 -12.09
CA ASN A 34 6.64 9.19 -11.86
C ASN A 34 7.60 9.54 -10.70
N GLY A 35 8.00 10.81 -10.62
CA GLY A 35 8.81 11.34 -9.51
C GLY A 35 8.09 11.25 -8.16
N THR A 36 6.81 11.63 -8.10
CA THR A 36 6.04 11.56 -6.83
C THR A 36 5.85 10.12 -6.34
N TYR A 37 5.58 9.16 -7.23
CA TYR A 37 5.49 7.75 -6.84
C TYR A 37 6.83 7.17 -6.36
N LEU A 38 7.96 7.61 -6.94
CA LEU A 38 9.29 7.21 -6.46
C LEU A 38 9.58 7.75 -5.05
N ILE A 39 9.36 9.05 -4.84
CA ILE A 39 9.57 9.67 -3.53
C ILE A 39 8.68 8.98 -2.47
N PHE A 40 7.41 8.76 -2.81
CA PHE A 40 6.48 8.07 -1.93
C PHE A 40 6.90 6.63 -1.61
N SER A 41 7.35 5.87 -2.62
CA SER A 41 7.88 4.51 -2.45
C SER A 41 9.10 4.46 -1.53
N ILE A 42 10.05 5.38 -1.70
CA ILE A 42 11.25 5.48 -0.84
C ILE A 42 10.84 5.78 0.60
N LEU A 43 9.93 6.74 0.82
CA LEU A 43 9.41 7.07 2.15
C LEU A 43 8.74 5.85 2.81
N MET A 44 7.95 5.09 2.04
CA MET A 44 7.27 3.89 2.54
C MET A 44 8.25 2.79 2.95
N ILE A 45 9.33 2.58 2.18
CA ILE A 45 10.40 1.63 2.51
C ILE A 45 11.12 2.07 3.79
N CYS A 46 11.49 3.35 3.89
CA CYS A 46 12.14 3.89 5.08
C CYS A 46 11.27 3.72 6.33
N LEU A 47 9.98 4.07 6.26
CA LEU A 47 9.03 3.89 7.36
C LEU A 47 8.88 2.42 7.78
N GLY A 48 8.82 1.50 6.81
CA GLY A 48 8.76 0.07 7.09
C GLY A 48 10.01 -0.45 7.80
N ILE A 49 11.21 -0.04 7.36
CA ILE A 49 12.48 -0.41 8.01
C ILE A 49 12.56 0.17 9.43
N THR A 50 12.22 1.46 9.60
CA THR A 50 12.17 2.10 10.92
C THR A 50 11.19 1.36 11.85
N THR A 51 10.06 0.90 11.34
CA THR A 51 9.08 0.12 12.12
C THR A 51 9.63 -1.22 12.55
N ILE A 52 10.36 -1.93 11.68
CA ILE A 52 11.02 -3.21 12.01
C ILE A 52 12.11 -3.01 13.07
N LEU A 53 12.91 -1.94 12.97
CA LEU A 53 14.01 -1.66 13.90
C LEU A 53 13.53 -1.19 15.28
N PHE A 54 12.60 -0.24 15.31
CA PHE A 54 12.13 0.38 16.56
C PHE A 54 10.92 -0.33 17.17
N LYS A 55 10.32 -1.31 16.47
CA LYS A 55 9.09 -2.03 16.87
C LYS A 55 7.94 -1.09 17.25
N ARG A 56 7.95 0.12 16.71
CA ARG A 56 7.02 1.21 16.95
C ARG A 56 6.54 1.71 15.59
N TYR A 57 5.39 2.37 15.53
CA TYR A 57 4.80 2.92 14.30
C TYR A 57 4.17 1.90 13.33
N ASP A 58 3.91 0.68 13.79
CA ASP A 58 3.23 -0.36 13.00
C ASP A 58 1.84 0.08 12.52
N SER A 59 1.09 0.83 13.35
CA SER A 59 -0.19 1.44 12.96
C SER A 59 -0.02 2.48 11.83
N ILE A 60 1.04 3.29 11.87
CA ILE A 60 1.30 4.29 10.82
C ILE A 60 1.61 3.57 9.49
N CYS A 61 2.44 2.52 9.53
CA CYS A 61 2.70 1.69 8.35
C CYS A 61 1.43 1.04 7.78
N ALA A 62 0.50 0.61 8.62
CA ALA A 62 -0.78 0.05 8.20
C ALA A 62 -1.66 1.09 7.47
N ILE A 63 -1.69 2.36 7.92
CA ILE A 63 -2.39 3.44 7.22
C ILE A 63 -1.77 3.69 5.84
N PHE A 64 -0.44 3.82 5.77
CA PHE A 64 0.26 4.05 4.51
C PHE A 64 0.04 2.90 3.54
N PHE A 65 0.12 1.65 4.02
CA PHE A 65 -0.19 0.47 3.23
C PHE A 65 -1.63 0.52 2.69
N GLY A 66 -2.61 0.77 3.55
CA GLY A 66 -4.02 0.81 3.17
C GLY A 66 -4.33 1.89 2.12
N ILE A 67 -3.86 3.12 2.31
CA ILE A 67 -4.04 4.22 1.34
C ILE A 67 -3.42 3.86 -0.02
N THR A 68 -2.23 3.27 0.01
CA THR A 68 -1.51 2.87 -1.21
C THR A 68 -2.25 1.79 -1.96
N PHE A 69 -2.72 0.77 -1.24
CA PHE A 69 -3.46 -0.36 -1.80
C PHE A 69 -4.81 0.09 -2.39
N LEU A 70 -5.52 1.00 -1.71
CA LEU A 70 -6.73 1.63 -2.23
C LEU A 70 -6.45 2.42 -3.52
N ASN A 71 -5.36 3.18 -3.58
CA ASN A 71 -5.01 3.96 -4.77
C ASN A 71 -4.69 3.05 -5.98
N ILE A 72 -3.96 1.95 -5.76
CA ILE A 72 -3.67 0.97 -6.81
C ILE A 72 -4.98 0.31 -7.30
N THR A 73 -5.81 -0.16 -6.37
CA THR A 73 -7.11 -0.76 -6.69
C THR A 73 -8.01 0.23 -7.43
N TYR A 74 -7.99 1.50 -7.06
CA TYR A 74 -8.75 2.55 -7.75
C TYR A 74 -8.26 2.81 -9.17
N LYS A 75 -6.95 2.75 -9.40
CA LYS A 75 -6.36 2.89 -10.74
C LYS A 75 -6.78 1.75 -11.67
N ASP A 76 -6.94 0.54 -11.14
CA ASP A 76 -7.32 -0.65 -11.90
C ASP A 76 -8.81 -0.73 -12.25
N ARG A 77 -9.65 0.20 -11.78
CA ARG A 77 -11.12 0.20 -12.03
C ARG A 77 -11.52 0.07 -13.50
N ARG A 78 -10.69 0.56 -14.42
CA ARG A 78 -10.99 0.54 -15.87
C ARG A 78 -10.85 -0.85 -16.47
N ASN A 79 -10.08 -1.72 -15.80
CA ASN A 79 -9.83 -3.09 -16.25
C ASN A 79 -10.92 -4.06 -15.74
N PHE A 80 -11.73 -3.64 -14.77
CA PHE A 80 -12.73 -4.48 -14.11
C PHE A 80 -14.11 -3.82 -14.14
N PRO A 81 -14.84 -3.89 -15.28
CA PRO A 81 -16.22 -3.42 -15.35
C PRO A 81 -17.12 -4.20 -14.37
N PRO A 82 -18.18 -3.55 -13.85
CA PRO A 82 -19.09 -4.18 -12.90
C PRO A 82 -19.71 -5.44 -13.51
N SER A 83 -19.37 -6.60 -12.94
CA SER A 83 -19.84 -7.91 -13.37
C SER A 83 -19.74 -8.89 -12.20
N PHE A 84 -20.58 -9.93 -12.17
CA PHE A 84 -20.49 -11.00 -11.16
C PHE A 84 -19.42 -12.04 -11.52
N THR A 85 -18.26 -11.57 -12.00
CA THR A 85 -17.14 -12.42 -12.37
C THR A 85 -16.19 -12.56 -11.18
N ILE A 86 -15.54 -13.71 -11.02
CA ILE A 86 -14.51 -13.95 -9.99
C ILE A 86 -13.44 -12.84 -9.99
N ASN A 87 -13.02 -12.39 -11.17
CA ASN A 87 -12.05 -11.30 -11.32
C ASN A 87 -12.54 -9.97 -10.71
N TYR A 88 -13.83 -9.64 -10.86
CA TYR A 88 -14.40 -8.43 -10.28
C TYR A 88 -14.56 -8.56 -8.75
N ILE A 89 -14.86 -9.76 -8.25
CA ILE A 89 -14.91 -10.05 -6.81
C ILE A 89 -13.52 -9.88 -6.18
N ASN A 90 -12.48 -10.45 -6.79
CA ASN A 90 -11.08 -10.30 -6.34
C ASN A 90 -10.64 -8.82 -6.36
N TYR A 91 -11.03 -8.08 -7.40
CA TYR A 91 -10.84 -6.64 -7.47
C TYR A 91 -11.50 -5.91 -6.30
N LEU A 92 -12.75 -6.26 -5.96
CA LEU A 92 -13.49 -5.66 -4.87
C LEU A 92 -12.89 -5.99 -3.50
N GLN A 93 -12.39 -7.21 -3.31
CA GLN A 93 -11.61 -7.59 -2.13
C GLN A 93 -10.39 -6.69 -1.92
N GLY A 94 -9.81 -6.17 -3.00
CA GLY A 94 -8.74 -5.18 -2.95
C GLY A 94 -9.11 -3.94 -2.11
N TYR A 95 -10.32 -3.41 -2.31
CA TYR A 95 -10.82 -2.28 -1.51
C TYR A 95 -11.05 -2.65 -0.06
N VAL A 96 -11.57 -3.85 0.20
CA VAL A 96 -11.81 -4.33 1.57
C VAL A 96 -10.50 -4.42 2.36
N VAL A 97 -9.45 -4.98 1.76
CA VAL A 97 -8.12 -5.06 2.40
C VAL A 97 -7.56 -3.67 2.71
N GLY A 98 -7.67 -2.74 1.75
CA GLY A 98 -7.24 -1.36 1.92
C GLY A 98 -8.00 -0.63 3.04
N PHE A 99 -9.32 -0.81 3.13
CA PHE A 99 -10.13 -0.19 4.18
C PHE A 99 -9.89 -0.81 5.56
N MET A 100 -9.83 -2.14 5.64
CA MET A 100 -9.60 -2.87 6.89
C MET A 100 -8.23 -2.57 7.50
N SER A 101 -7.20 -2.39 6.67
CA SER A 101 -5.86 -1.99 7.15
C SER A 101 -5.85 -0.59 7.75
N ILE A 102 -6.59 0.37 7.18
CA ILE A 102 -6.76 1.72 7.76
C ILE A 102 -7.57 1.64 9.06
N MET A 103 -8.69 0.91 9.06
CA MET A 103 -9.51 0.75 10.27
C MET A 103 -8.73 0.12 11.43
N TYR A 104 -7.97 -0.94 11.14
CA TYR A 104 -7.11 -1.60 12.13
C TYR A 104 -6.12 -0.60 12.74
N ALA A 105 -5.49 0.21 11.90
CA ALA A 105 -4.54 1.21 12.37
C ALA A 105 -5.20 2.29 13.24
N LEU A 106 -6.36 2.78 12.83
CA LEU A 106 -7.10 3.79 13.59
C LEU A 106 -7.52 3.24 14.95
N PHE A 107 -8.09 2.03 14.99
CA PHE A 107 -8.50 1.40 16.24
C PHE A 107 -7.33 1.30 17.23
N ARG A 108 -6.15 0.89 16.75
CA ARG A 108 -4.93 0.78 17.56
C ARG A 108 -4.29 2.12 17.95
N ILE A 109 -4.64 3.22 17.29
CA ILE A 109 -4.20 4.57 17.68
C ILE A 109 -5.09 5.15 18.77
N PHE A 110 -6.38 4.79 18.76
CA PHE A 110 -7.37 5.27 19.73
C PHE A 110 -7.53 4.36 20.97
N GLU A 111 -6.97 3.16 20.94
CA GLU A 111 -6.77 2.27 22.09
C GLU A 111 -5.60 2.73 22.97
#